data_AF-A0A558CVM9-F1
#
_entry.id   AF-A0A558CVM9-F1
#
_cell.length_a   1.000
_cell.length_b   1.000
_cell.length_c   1.000
_cell.angle_alpha   90.00
_cell.angle_beta   90.00
_cell.angle_gamma   90.00
#
_symmetry.space_group_name_H-M   'P 1'
#
loop_
_entity.id
_entity.type
_entity.pdbx_description
1 polymer ?
#
loop_
_entity_poly.entity_id
_entity_poly.type
_entity_poly.pdbx_seq_one_letter_code
_entity_poly.pdbx_strand_id
1 'polypeptide(L)'
;MHVTLLWAAAFMSVVTFAVHTFVGGPRVAAPLLADTNLPKASKWLNYYCWHITTIYTFVMGGAYAYVAINPEKIELVVFLSILNVSFSILSAVVAMKGNINPFRFPSTSLFASVSILGILSLITK
;
A
#
# COMPACT_ATOMS: atom_id res chain seq x y z
N MET A 1 -7.55 -8.97 -19.78
CA MET A 1 -7.51 -8.15 -18.56
C MET A 1 -8.79 -7.35 -18.47
N HIS A 2 -9.44 -7.36 -17.31
CA HIS A 2 -10.68 -6.62 -17.07
C HIS A 2 -10.38 -5.16 -16.70
N VAL A 3 -10.55 -4.25 -17.66
CA VAL A 3 -10.14 -2.83 -17.53
C VAL A 3 -10.81 -2.11 -16.37
N THR A 4 -12.10 -2.35 -16.12
CA THR A 4 -12.80 -1.73 -14.97
C THR A 4 -12.18 -2.08 -13.63
N LEU A 5 -11.69 -3.33 -13.47
CA LEU A 5 -11.02 -3.75 -12.23
C LEU A 5 -9.64 -3.12 -12.09
N LEU A 6 -8.95 -2.82 -13.19
CA LEU A 6 -7.70 -2.04 -13.17
C LEU A 6 -7.95 -0.60 -12.71
N TRP A 7 -9.03 0.05 -13.19
CA TRP A 7 -9.42 1.37 -12.69
C TRP A 7 -9.83 1.33 -11.21
N ALA A 8 -10.53 0.29 -10.78
CA ALA A 8 -10.84 0.08 -9.36
C ALA A 8 -9.56 -0.10 -8.53
N ALA A 9 -8.58 -0.87 -9.01
CA ALA A 9 -7.29 -1.05 -8.35
C ALA A 9 -6.50 0.27 -8.27
N ALA A 10 -6.50 1.06 -9.35
CA ALA A 10 -5.90 2.39 -9.37
C ALA A 10 -6.56 3.33 -8.34
N PHE A 11 -7.90 3.37 -8.31
CA PHE A 11 -8.65 4.14 -7.33
C PHE A 11 -8.35 3.71 -5.89
N MET A 12 -8.37 2.41 -5.61
CA MET A 12 -8.05 1.89 -4.28
C MET A 12 -6.59 2.16 -3.87
N SER A 13 -5.67 2.22 -4.83
CA SER A 13 -4.29 2.64 -4.58
C SER A 13 -4.23 4.12 -4.15
N VAL A 14 -5.00 4.99 -4.79
CA VAL A 14 -5.12 6.41 -4.41
C VAL A 14 -5.79 6.56 -3.04
N VAL A 15 -6.82 5.78 -2.74
CA VAL A 15 -7.41 5.72 -1.39
C VAL A 15 -6.36 5.29 -0.36
N THR A 16 -5.56 4.27 -0.68
CA THR A 16 -4.48 3.80 0.19
C THR A 16 -3.44 4.90 0.46
N PHE A 17 -3.02 5.61 -0.59
CA PHE A 17 -2.15 6.78 -0.49
C PHE A 17 -2.77 7.86 0.40
N ALA A 18 -4.03 8.23 0.17
CA ALA A 18 -4.71 9.26 0.95
C ALA A 18 -4.84 8.88 2.43
N VAL A 19 -5.21 7.63 2.74
CA VAL A 19 -5.28 7.13 4.12
C VAL A 19 -3.89 7.15 4.76
N HIS A 20 -2.86 6.67 4.06
CA HIS A 20 -1.48 6.70 4.56
C HIS A 20 -1.05 8.12 4.91
N THR A 21 -1.16 9.05 3.96
CA THR A 21 -0.69 10.43 4.13
C THR A 21 -1.52 11.23 5.13
N PHE A 22 -2.83 11.29 4.97
CA PHE A 22 -3.67 12.25 5.70
C PHE A 22 -4.25 11.70 7.01
N VAL A 23 -4.52 10.39 7.08
CA VAL A 23 -5.00 9.76 8.33
C VAL A 23 -3.82 9.24 9.14
N GLY A 24 -2.89 8.56 8.48
CA GLY A 24 -1.74 7.98 9.13
C GLY A 24 -0.70 9.03 9.54
N GLY A 25 -0.55 10.15 8.83
CA GLY A 25 0.38 11.22 9.17
C GLY A 25 0.22 11.71 10.62
N PRO A 26 -0.97 12.22 11.01
CA PRO A 26 -1.24 12.67 12.38
C PRO A 26 -1.23 11.55 13.43
N ARG A 27 -1.55 10.30 13.05
CA ARG A 27 -1.71 9.17 13.99
C ARG A 27 -0.46 8.33 14.19
N VAL A 28 0.50 8.37 13.26
CA VAL A 28 1.68 7.50 13.25
C VAL A 28 2.95 8.32 13.06
N ALA A 29 3.06 9.10 11.98
CA ALA A 29 4.30 9.80 11.66
C ALA A 29 4.59 10.96 12.64
N ALA A 30 3.58 11.76 12.99
CA ALA A 30 3.75 12.86 13.94
C ALA A 30 4.10 12.37 15.36
N PRO A 31 3.40 11.37 15.94
CA PRO A 31 3.79 10.79 17.23
C PRO A 31 5.20 10.17 17.22
N LEU A 32 5.60 9.48 16.14
CA LEU A 32 6.95 8.94 15.99
C LEU A 32 8.03 10.03 16.12
N LEU A 33 7.83 11.18 15.49
CA LEU A 33 8.79 12.29 15.52
C LEU A 33 8.80 13.01 16.88
N ALA A 34 7.63 13.13 17.50
CA ALA A 34 7.44 13.75 18.81
C ALA A 34 8.01 12.93 19.98
N ASP A 35 8.20 11.62 19.81
CA ASP A 35 8.76 10.75 20.85
C ASP A 35 10.17 11.19 21.27
N THR A 36 10.39 11.37 22.57
CA THR A 36 11.65 11.81 23.17
C THR A 36 12.54 10.67 23.68
N ASN A 37 12.00 9.45 23.72
CA ASN A 37 12.68 8.24 24.20
C ASN A 37 13.41 7.50 23.06
N LEU A 38 13.02 7.75 21.80
CA LEU A 38 13.64 7.13 20.63
C LEU A 38 14.91 7.88 20.19
N PRO A 39 15.99 7.14 19.84
CA PRO A 39 17.17 7.73 19.22
C PRO A 39 16.82 8.50 17.94
N LYS A 40 17.47 9.65 17.73
CA LYS A 40 17.24 10.52 16.57
C LYS A 40 17.34 9.77 15.24
N ALA A 41 18.34 8.91 15.09
CA ALA A 41 18.55 8.12 13.87
C ALA A 41 17.35 7.20 13.58
N SER A 42 16.83 6.48 14.59
CA SER A 42 15.69 5.58 14.42
C SER A 42 14.41 6.32 14.01
N LYS A 43 14.17 7.52 14.55
CA LYS A 43 13.01 8.35 14.17
C LYS A 43 13.06 8.75 12.70
N TRP A 44 14.19 9.31 12.25
CA TRP A 44 14.32 9.79 10.88
C TRP A 44 14.40 8.66 9.86
N LEU A 45 14.98 7.51 10.22
CA LEU A 45 14.95 6.33 9.35
C LEU A 45 13.51 5.82 9.15
N ASN A 46 12.71 5.72 10.21
CA ASN A 46 11.31 5.33 10.08
C ASN A 46 10.48 6.38 9.33
N TYR A 47 10.76 7.67 9.51
CA TYR A 47 10.12 8.74 8.74
C TYR A 47 10.52 8.72 7.25
N TYR A 48 11.73 8.28 6.92
CA TYR A 48 12.12 8.01 5.54
C TYR A 48 11.35 6.82 4.97
N CYS A 49 11.26 5.70 5.70
CA CYS A 49 10.44 4.54 5.30
C CYS A 49 8.98 4.92 5.05
N TRP A 50 8.43 5.81 5.88
CA TRP A 50 7.10 6.38 5.69
C TRP A 50 6.93 7.06 4.32
N HIS A 51 7.92 7.83 3.88
CA HIS A 51 7.89 8.52 2.58
C HIS A 51 8.10 7.55 1.42
N ILE A 52 8.90 6.51 1.57
CA ILE A 52 8.98 5.42 0.56
C ILE A 52 7.58 4.85 0.32
N THR A 53 6.85 4.49 1.38
CA THR A 53 5.48 3.94 1.24
C THR A 53 4.53 4.96 0.61
N THR A 54 4.66 6.23 0.96
CA THR A 54 3.88 7.34 0.36
C THR A 54 4.09 7.40 -1.16
N ILE A 55 5.35 7.42 -1.60
CA ILE A 55 5.70 7.45 -3.02
C ILE A 55 5.22 6.17 -3.72
N TYR A 56 5.47 5.01 -3.12
CA TYR A 56 5.07 3.73 -3.68
C TYR A 56 3.56 3.66 -3.92
N THR A 57 2.74 3.98 -2.92
CA THR A 57 1.27 3.89 -3.03
C THR A 57 0.70 4.85 -4.08
N PHE A 58 1.29 6.05 -4.22
CA PHE A 58 0.94 6.99 -5.29
C PHE A 58 1.32 6.45 -6.68
N VAL A 59 2.57 6.04 -6.86
CA VAL A 59 3.09 5.51 -8.14
C VAL A 59 2.37 4.23 -8.53
N MET A 60 2.03 3.37 -7.58
CA MET A 60 1.22 2.17 -7.80
C MET A 60 -0.14 2.49 -8.41
N GLY A 61 -0.82 3.53 -7.93
CA GLY A 61 -2.09 3.98 -8.53
C GLY A 61 -1.90 4.42 -9.98
N GLY A 62 -0.83 5.19 -10.26
CA GLY A 62 -0.44 5.57 -11.61
C GLY A 62 -0.10 4.37 -12.50
N ALA A 63 0.56 3.35 -11.95
CA ALA A 63 0.91 2.14 -12.69
C ALA A 63 -0.32 1.30 -13.06
N TYR A 64 -1.28 1.10 -12.15
CA TYR A 64 -2.55 0.45 -12.50
C TYR A 64 -3.35 1.26 -13.52
N ALA A 65 -3.40 2.59 -13.40
CA ALA A 65 -4.04 3.46 -14.38
C ALA A 65 -3.36 3.37 -15.75
N TYR A 66 -2.01 3.31 -15.78
CA TYR A 66 -1.22 3.13 -17.00
C TYR A 66 -1.54 1.80 -17.71
N VAL A 67 -1.71 0.70 -16.97
CA VAL A 67 -2.14 -0.56 -17.58
C VAL A 67 -3.61 -0.52 -18.01
N ALA A 68 -4.46 0.21 -17.31
CA ALA A 68 -5.86 0.36 -17.71
C ALA A 68 -6.01 1.03 -19.09
N ILE A 69 -5.09 1.95 -19.45
CA ILE A 69 -5.02 2.56 -20.79
C ILE A 69 -4.13 1.79 -21.78
N ASN A 70 -3.27 0.87 -21.30
CA ASN A 70 -2.42 -0.01 -22.11
C ASN A 70 -2.59 -1.49 -21.66
N PRO A 71 -3.71 -2.15 -22.01
CA PRO A 71 -4.09 -3.46 -21.47
C PRO A 71 -3.26 -4.66 -21.96
N GLU A 72 -2.16 -4.42 -22.67
CA GLU A 72 -1.20 -5.45 -23.07
C GLU A 72 -0.08 -5.65 -22.04
N LYS A 73 0.04 -4.78 -21.03
CA LYS A 73 1.12 -4.78 -20.02
C LYS A 73 0.82 -5.71 -18.83
N ILE A 74 0.58 -6.99 -19.11
CA ILE A 74 0.14 -7.99 -18.11
C ILE A 74 1.18 -8.16 -16.99
N GLU A 75 2.46 -8.15 -17.33
CA GLU A 75 3.58 -8.39 -16.42
C GLU A 75 3.63 -7.35 -15.30
N LEU A 76 3.26 -6.11 -15.61
CA LEU A 76 3.22 -5.03 -14.62
C LEU A 76 2.12 -5.28 -13.57
N VAL A 77 0.96 -5.79 -13.98
CA VAL A 77 -0.13 -6.13 -13.05
C VAL A 77 0.25 -7.32 -12.18
N VAL A 78 0.92 -8.33 -12.74
CA VAL A 78 1.44 -9.46 -11.97
C VAL A 78 2.44 -8.99 -10.92
N PHE A 79 3.42 -8.17 -11.33
CA PHE A 79 4.43 -7.62 -10.42
C PHE A 79 3.82 -6.80 -9.28
N LEU A 80 2.90 -5.88 -9.60
CA LEU A 80 2.20 -5.07 -8.60
C LEU A 80 1.36 -5.93 -7.65
N SER A 81 0.71 -6.98 -8.16
CA SER A 81 -0.09 -7.90 -7.34
C SER A 81 0.79 -8.65 -6.34
N ILE A 82 1.95 -9.16 -6.77
CA ILE A 82 2.91 -9.84 -5.89
C ILE A 82 3.41 -8.90 -4.79
N LEU A 83 3.76 -7.66 -5.14
CA LEU A 83 4.18 -6.66 -4.15
C LEU A 83 3.08 -6.37 -3.15
N ASN A 84 1.85 -6.15 -3.59
CA ASN A 84 0.72 -5.84 -2.71
C ASN A 84 0.38 -7.00 -1.77
N VAL A 85 0.39 -8.25 -2.26
CA VAL A 85 0.24 -9.43 -1.40
C VAL A 85 1.38 -9.47 -0.36
N SER A 86 2.61 -9.25 -0.80
CA SER A 86 3.80 -9.27 0.06
C SER A 86 3.73 -8.20 1.15
N PHE A 87 3.29 -6.99 0.83
CA PHE A 87 3.11 -5.90 1.81
C PHE A 87 1.93 -6.13 2.75
N SER A 88 0.84 -6.72 2.28
CA SER A 88 -0.27 -7.12 3.14
C SER A 88 0.17 -8.19 4.16
N ILE A 89 0.89 -9.22 3.70
CA ILE A 89 1.46 -10.27 4.56
C ILE A 89 2.46 -9.66 5.55
N LEU A 90 3.39 -8.83 5.10
CA LEU A 90 4.37 -8.16 5.96
C LEU A 90 3.67 -7.33 7.04
N SER A 91 2.66 -6.55 6.65
CA SER A 91 1.85 -5.74 7.58
C SER A 91 1.19 -6.61 8.65
N ALA A 92 0.59 -7.73 8.25
CA ALA A 92 -0.03 -8.68 9.19
C ALA A 92 1.01 -9.28 10.15
N VAL A 93 2.15 -9.73 9.64
CA VAL A 93 3.23 -10.31 10.45
C VAL A 93 3.78 -9.30 11.46
N VAL A 94 4.00 -8.05 11.05
CA VAL A 94 4.48 -6.98 11.94
C VAL A 94 3.44 -6.68 13.02
N ALA A 95 2.16 -6.57 12.67
CA ALA A 95 1.08 -6.37 13.64
C ALA A 95 1.05 -7.52 14.68
N MET A 96 1.12 -8.77 14.22
CA MET A 96 1.17 -9.95 15.10
C MET A 96 2.39 -9.93 16.03
N LYS A 97 3.57 -9.58 15.53
CA LYS A 97 4.78 -9.42 16.36
C LYS A 97 4.63 -8.32 17.40
N GLY A 98 3.84 -7.29 17.12
CA GLY A 98 3.46 -6.24 18.06
C GLY A 98 2.34 -6.63 19.03
N ASN A 99 1.82 -7.87 18.99
CA ASN A 99 0.60 -8.29 19.70
C ASN A 99 -0.63 -7.42 19.36
N ILE A 100 -0.70 -6.92 18.13
CA ILE A 100 -1.80 -6.12 17.60
C ILE A 100 -2.59 -6.97 16.60
N ASN A 101 -3.91 -6.89 16.65
CA ASN A 101 -4.76 -7.53 15.63
C ASN A 101 -4.36 -6.99 14.23
N PRO A 102 -4.03 -7.85 13.25
CA PRO A 102 -3.62 -7.44 11.90
C PRO A 102 -4.56 -6.47 11.18
N PHE A 103 -5.87 -6.56 11.44
CA PHE A 103 -6.87 -5.68 10.84
C PHE A 103 -6.90 -4.27 11.45
N ARG A 104 -6.23 -4.06 12.60
CA ARG A 104 -6.00 -2.71 13.13
C ARG A 104 -4.91 -1.96 12.37
N PHE A 105 -4.09 -2.63 11.57
CA PHE A 105 -3.17 -1.99 10.65
C PHE A 105 -3.88 -1.78 9.30
N PRO A 106 -4.23 -0.53 8.93
CA PRO A 106 -4.97 -0.27 7.69
C PRO A 106 -4.25 -0.81 6.45
N SER A 107 -2.91 -0.80 6.47
CA SER A 107 -2.05 -1.36 5.42
C SER A 107 -2.37 -2.81 5.11
N THR A 108 -2.71 -3.63 6.11
CA THR A 108 -3.04 -5.06 5.90
C THR A 108 -4.23 -5.21 4.95
N SER A 109 -5.33 -4.54 5.26
CA SER A 109 -6.57 -4.60 4.47
C SER A 109 -6.50 -3.82 3.16
N LEU A 110 -5.81 -2.67 3.16
CA LEU A 110 -5.72 -1.82 1.98
C LEU A 110 -4.87 -2.46 0.87
N PHE A 111 -3.68 -2.96 1.19
CA PHE A 111 -2.86 -3.69 0.22
C PHE A 111 -3.53 -5.00 -0.22
N ALA A 112 -4.22 -5.71 0.68
CA ALA A 112 -5.01 -6.88 0.30
C ALA A 112 -6.09 -6.51 -0.72
N SER A 113 -6.85 -5.44 -0.49
CA SER A 113 -7.92 -4.98 -1.38
C SER A 113 -7.38 -4.62 -2.77
N VAL A 114 -6.27 -3.89 -2.83
CA VAL A 114 -5.61 -3.56 -4.12
C VAL A 114 -5.14 -4.83 -4.82
N SER A 115 -4.52 -5.78 -4.10
CA SER A 115 -4.06 -7.04 -4.69
C SER A 115 -5.20 -7.89 -5.25
N ILE A 116 -6.34 -7.98 -4.54
CA ILE A 116 -7.51 -8.72 -4.98
C ILE A 116 -8.03 -8.13 -6.29
N LEU A 117 -8.17 -6.80 -6.39
CA LEU A 117 -8.59 -6.15 -7.62
C LEU A 117 -7.61 -6.40 -8.78
N GLY A 118 -6.30 -6.29 -8.51
CA GLY A 118 -5.24 -6.59 -9.48
C GLY A 118 -5.31 -8.03 -10.00
N ILE A 119 -5.40 -9.01 -9.10
CA ILE A 119 -5.47 -10.43 -9.46
C ILE A 119 -6.78 -10.74 -10.20
N LEU A 120 -7.92 -10.24 -9.72
CA LEU A 120 -9.20 -10.43 -10.40
C LEU A 120 -9.18 -9.83 -11.81
N SER A 121 -8.51 -8.70 -12.02
CA SER A 121 -8.37 -8.11 -13.34
C SER A 121 -7.61 -9.00 -14.34
N LEU A 122 -6.75 -9.90 -13.86
CA LEU A 122 -6.01 -10.84 -14.69
C LEU A 122 -6.86 -12.04 -15.12
N ILE A 123 -7.69 -12.55 -14.22
CA ILE A 123 -8.41 -13.82 -14.43
C ILE A 123 -9.84 -13.63 -14.95
N THR A 124 -10.42 -12.44 -14.78
CA THR A 124 -11.75 -12.11 -15.32
C THR A 124 -11.63 -11.49 -16.72
N LYS A 125 -12.61 -11.79 -17.57
CA LYS A 125 -12.72 -11.23 -18.92
C LYS A 125 -13.61 -10.00 -18.91
#